data_AF-A0A935DLK8-F1
#
_entry.id   AF-A0A935DLK8-F1
#
_cell.length_a   1.000
_cell.length_b   1.000
_cell.length_c   1.000
_cell.angle_alpha   90.00
_cell.angle_beta   90.00
_cell.angle_gamma   90.00
#
_symmetry.space_group_name_H-M   'P 1'
#
loop_
_entity.id
_entity.type
_entity.pdbx_description
1 polymer ?
#
loop_
_entity_poly.entity_id
_entity_poly.type
_entity_poly.pdbx_seq_one_letter_code
_entity_poly.pdbx_strand_id
1 'polypeptide(L)'
;MKRVLLCAVLAGACSSRASGLIDFDSGPPADRGAVIDSGVVTNDAPAVDVPAKGTDVPMAVDAGFPEDIPVAVDVGFPEDIPVAVDIPQPMDLGPTCRSDRDCSAAGLVCDLARGACVECVRTDDCLVTGQSCVANRCVAGFDSGTPTDRGMPTDRGTPTDTGLPRDAGPGATLLTGLGGPNGFGPLTNCMVGSDDGSYSGPGSDSGVGGAIPLGSGFGAGLLMRGLRYPSIYLNNNGNVSFGGPVTTYSPNPFPRMATGTPAPLIAPWWGDVDTRGGGQPARNHVCFVVEPTRFVATWYQVGFYTMNDTRQNSFQVIITPVGAAGDFDVEFRYSRCEWTTGDASGGTGGLGGTPAQAGVDFGDEVNSLTLPGSLTNNVLNLCSTSNGSTPGVWRIQVRSGAARFGS
;
A
#
# COMPACT_ATOMS: atom_id res chain seq x y z
N MET A 1 -35.47 15.89 -40.85
CA MET A 1 -36.76 15.18 -40.98
C MET A 1 -36.70 13.93 -40.10
N LYS A 2 -36.90 14.06 -38.78
CA LYS A 2 -38.10 13.63 -38.02
C LYS A 2 -38.74 12.32 -38.47
N ARG A 3 -38.48 11.23 -37.73
CA ARG A 3 -39.51 10.25 -37.36
C ARG A 3 -39.39 9.94 -35.87
N VAL A 4 -40.38 10.43 -35.15
CA VAL A 4 -40.67 10.21 -33.74
C VAL A 4 -41.55 8.97 -33.69
N LEU A 5 -41.28 8.01 -32.79
CA LEU A 5 -42.31 7.06 -32.38
C LEU A 5 -42.49 7.17 -30.87
N LEU A 6 -43.58 7.84 -30.53
CA LEU A 6 -44.16 7.98 -29.21
C LEU A 6 -45.10 6.77 -29.04
N CYS A 7 -44.95 5.99 -27.96
CA CYS A 7 -46.03 5.13 -27.51
C CYS A 7 -46.06 5.17 -25.98
N ALA A 8 -47.17 5.67 -25.47
CA ALA A 8 -47.49 5.67 -24.06
C ALA A 8 -48.89 5.09 -23.90
N VAL A 9 -49.10 4.45 -22.74
CA VAL A 9 -50.36 4.32 -21.99
C VAL A 9 -51.17 3.00 -22.13
N LEU A 10 -51.15 2.29 -20.98
CA LEU A 10 -52.20 1.49 -20.30
C LEU A 10 -52.56 0.06 -20.71
N ALA A 11 -52.38 -0.81 -19.69
CA ALA A 11 -53.32 -1.78 -19.15
C ALA A 11 -53.56 -3.11 -19.88
N GLY A 12 -53.42 -4.20 -19.10
CA GLY A 12 -54.41 -5.27 -19.09
C GLY A 12 -54.07 -6.51 -19.90
N ALA A 13 -53.55 -7.52 -19.18
CA ALA A 13 -53.83 -8.95 -19.30
C ALA A 13 -54.27 -9.51 -20.67
N CYS A 14 -53.48 -10.47 -21.18
CA CYS A 14 -54.02 -11.54 -22.00
C CYS A 14 -53.53 -12.90 -21.45
N SER A 15 -54.46 -13.61 -20.79
CA SER A 15 -54.50 -15.09 -20.69
C SER A 15 -54.89 -15.62 -22.09
N SER A 16 -54.49 -16.77 -22.60
CA SER A 16 -54.75 -18.10 -22.05
C SER A 16 -54.09 -19.21 -22.88
N ARG A 17 -53.55 -20.24 -22.17
CA ARG A 17 -53.73 -21.72 -22.31
C ARG A 17 -53.94 -22.32 -23.72
N ALA A 18 -53.51 -23.54 -24.07
CA ALA A 18 -52.80 -24.67 -23.46
C ALA A 18 -52.50 -25.65 -24.63
N SER A 19 -51.56 -26.59 -24.61
CA SER A 19 -51.64 -27.89 -23.90
C SER A 19 -50.47 -28.79 -24.33
N GLY A 20 -50.02 -29.69 -23.45
CA GLY A 20 -49.18 -30.87 -23.77
C GLY A 20 -47.89 -30.97 -22.93
N LEU A 21 -47.97 -31.20 -21.62
CA LEU A 21 -47.76 -32.49 -20.92
C LEU A 21 -46.33 -33.09 -20.99
N ILE A 22 -45.60 -32.95 -19.85
CA ILE A 22 -44.74 -33.90 -19.07
C ILE A 22 -43.70 -34.79 -19.78
N ASP A 23 -42.50 -35.11 -19.26
CA ASP A 23 -41.70 -34.77 -18.06
C ASP A 23 -40.28 -35.39 -18.26
N PHE A 24 -39.37 -35.14 -17.32
CA PHE A 24 -38.10 -35.82 -16.98
C PHE A 24 -36.75 -35.19 -17.43
N ASP A 25 -36.18 -34.46 -16.46
CA ASP A 25 -34.83 -34.62 -15.87
C ASP A 25 -33.74 -35.34 -16.68
N SER A 26 -32.60 -34.66 -16.89
CA SER A 26 -31.26 -35.10 -16.45
C SER A 26 -30.13 -34.36 -17.20
N GLY A 27 -29.21 -33.77 -16.43
CA GLY A 27 -27.74 -33.79 -16.62
C GLY A 27 -27.07 -33.26 -17.90
N PRO A 28 -25.92 -32.57 -17.80
CA PRO A 28 -25.21 -31.96 -18.93
C PRO A 28 -24.24 -32.95 -19.60
N PRO A 29 -23.67 -32.60 -20.77
CA PRO A 29 -22.37 -33.15 -21.13
C PRO A 29 -21.30 -32.07 -21.32
N ALA A 30 -20.19 -32.30 -20.62
CA ALA A 30 -18.86 -32.00 -21.12
C ALA A 30 -18.50 -32.98 -22.25
N ASP A 31 -17.70 -32.56 -23.23
CA ASP A 31 -16.56 -33.31 -23.78
C ASP A 31 -15.95 -32.54 -24.98
N ARG A 32 -14.65 -32.22 -24.92
CA ARG A 32 -13.49 -32.94 -25.51
C ARG A 32 -13.29 -32.70 -27.00
N GLY A 33 -12.04 -32.38 -27.33
CA GLY A 33 -11.57 -32.11 -28.68
C GLY A 33 -11.39 -33.35 -29.56
N ALA A 34 -11.15 -33.08 -30.84
CA ALA A 34 -10.52 -34.00 -31.78
C ALA A 34 -9.83 -33.20 -32.90
N VAL A 35 -8.66 -33.70 -33.30
CA VAL A 35 -7.76 -33.26 -34.39
C VAL A 35 -7.95 -34.19 -35.58
N ILE A 36 -7.64 -33.68 -36.80
CA ILE A 36 -7.30 -34.31 -38.14
C ILE A 36 -8.24 -33.81 -39.26
N ASP A 37 -7.85 -33.54 -40.53
CA ASP A 37 -6.58 -33.41 -41.26
C ASP A 37 -6.89 -32.85 -42.69
N SER A 38 -5.94 -32.10 -43.25
CA SER A 38 -5.57 -31.84 -44.67
C SER A 38 -6.57 -31.44 -45.77
N GLY A 39 -6.17 -30.40 -46.53
CA GLY A 39 -6.64 -30.15 -47.89
C GLY A 39 -6.22 -28.81 -48.54
N VAL A 40 -4.98 -28.74 -49.06
CA VAL A 40 -4.51 -28.07 -50.31
C VAL A 40 -5.12 -26.72 -50.73
N VAL A 41 -4.29 -25.67 -50.86
CA VAL A 41 -4.45 -24.62 -51.89
C VAL A 41 -3.08 -24.16 -52.43
N THR A 42 -3.03 -24.06 -53.76
CA THR A 42 -1.91 -23.73 -54.65
C THR A 42 -1.59 -22.23 -54.71
N ASN A 43 -0.35 -21.95 -55.13
CA ASN A 43 0.25 -20.63 -55.37
C ASN A 43 -0.27 -20.00 -56.67
N ASP A 44 -0.45 -18.67 -56.73
CA ASP A 44 0.03 -17.81 -57.84
C ASP A 44 -0.28 -16.29 -57.65
N ALA A 45 0.80 -15.49 -57.83
CA ALA A 45 0.90 -14.07 -58.28
C ALA A 45 0.52 -12.87 -57.37
N PRO A 46 1.10 -11.65 -57.59
CA PRO A 46 2.46 -11.29 -58.03
C PRO A 46 3.14 -10.18 -57.17
N ALA A 47 4.41 -9.91 -57.48
CA ALA A 47 5.33 -8.95 -56.84
C ALA A 47 5.38 -7.57 -57.54
N VAL A 48 5.73 -6.49 -56.80
CA VAL A 48 6.53 -5.33 -57.28
C VAL A 48 7.29 -4.65 -56.11
N ASP A 49 8.62 -4.73 -56.20
CA ASP A 49 9.76 -3.85 -55.85
C ASP A 49 9.82 -2.95 -54.60
N VAL A 50 10.85 -3.24 -53.77
CA VAL A 50 11.61 -2.28 -52.94
C VAL A 50 13.10 -2.44 -53.28
N PRO A 51 13.86 -1.39 -53.62
CA PRO A 51 15.30 -1.50 -53.77
C PRO A 51 16.03 -1.25 -52.43
N ALA A 52 16.96 -2.15 -52.12
CA ALA A 52 17.95 -2.02 -51.06
C ALA A 52 19.30 -1.51 -51.60
N LYS A 53 20.05 -0.77 -50.76
CA LYS A 53 21.53 -0.76 -50.68
C LYS A 53 21.90 0.03 -49.42
N GLY A 54 22.57 -0.51 -48.39
CA GLY A 54 23.92 -1.10 -48.38
C GLY A 54 24.93 0.05 -48.32
N THR A 55 25.68 0.28 -47.24
CA THR A 55 26.91 -0.47 -46.90
C THR A 55 27.35 -0.35 -45.43
N ASP A 56 28.14 -1.35 -45.03
CA ASP A 56 28.64 -1.71 -43.69
C ASP A 56 29.82 -0.88 -43.12
N VAL A 57 29.98 -1.09 -41.80
CA VAL A 57 30.95 -0.73 -40.72
C VAL A 57 32.48 -0.83 -41.07
N PRO A 58 33.47 -0.34 -40.26
CA PRO A 58 33.67 -0.67 -38.81
C PRO A 58 34.35 0.36 -37.85
N MET A 59 34.10 0.12 -36.55
CA MET A 59 34.91 0.24 -35.30
C MET A 59 36.07 1.25 -35.11
N ALA A 60 35.89 2.05 -34.03
CA ALA A 60 36.77 2.49 -32.94
C ALA A 60 38.31 2.49 -33.06
N VAL A 61 38.93 3.65 -32.79
CA VAL A 61 40.25 3.79 -32.16
C VAL A 61 40.29 5.03 -31.25
N ASP A 62 40.84 4.79 -30.06
CA ASP A 62 41.44 5.66 -29.03
C ASP A 62 42.06 6.99 -29.47
N ALA A 63 41.86 8.05 -28.66
CA ALA A 63 42.75 9.22 -28.61
C ALA A 63 42.58 9.97 -27.28
N GLY A 64 43.61 9.88 -26.44
CA GLY A 64 43.73 10.54 -25.15
C GLY A 64 43.87 12.07 -25.19
N PHE A 65 43.67 12.64 -24.01
CA PHE A 65 43.89 14.05 -23.68
C PHE A 65 45.40 14.33 -23.56
N PRO A 66 45.91 15.49 -24.05
CA PRO A 66 47.31 15.84 -23.88
C PRO A 66 47.59 16.52 -22.53
N GLU A 67 48.70 16.08 -21.93
CA GLU A 67 49.47 16.83 -20.93
C GLU A 67 50.13 18.05 -21.59
N ASP A 68 50.33 19.13 -20.81
CA ASP A 68 51.63 19.79 -20.69
C ASP A 68 51.60 20.89 -19.59
N ILE A 69 52.51 20.73 -18.64
CA ILE A 69 52.91 21.68 -17.59
C ILE A 69 54.04 22.58 -18.16
N PRO A 70 54.28 23.78 -17.58
CA PRO A 70 55.67 24.06 -17.22
C PRO A 70 55.88 24.69 -15.83
N VAL A 71 56.90 24.11 -15.18
CA VAL A 71 57.99 24.75 -14.43
C VAL A 71 57.76 25.20 -12.98
N ALA A 72 58.64 24.64 -12.14
CA ALA A 72 58.78 24.77 -10.71
C ALA A 72 59.50 26.05 -10.25
N VAL A 73 59.19 26.46 -9.02
CA VAL A 73 60.09 27.20 -8.14
C VAL A 73 60.17 26.45 -6.82
N ASP A 74 61.36 25.93 -6.55
CA ASP A 74 61.82 25.32 -5.30
C ASP A 74 62.31 26.41 -4.35
N VAL A 75 61.84 26.39 -3.11
CA VAL A 75 62.61 26.80 -1.93
C VAL A 75 62.08 26.11 -0.67
N GLY A 76 62.83 25.12 -0.16
CA GLY A 76 63.08 25.01 1.28
C GLY A 76 62.46 23.82 2.04
N PHE A 77 63.20 22.72 2.07
CA PHE A 77 63.25 21.70 3.15
C PHE A 77 63.55 22.35 4.54
N PRO A 78 63.35 21.70 5.73
CA PRO A 78 63.51 20.25 5.95
C PRO A 78 62.59 19.58 7.01
N GLU A 79 62.87 18.28 7.19
CA GLU A 79 62.55 17.40 8.33
C GLU A 79 61.26 16.58 8.26
N ASP A 80 61.38 15.43 7.59
CA ASP A 80 61.07 14.09 8.13
C ASP A 80 60.01 14.04 9.24
N ILE A 81 58.74 14.12 8.85
CA ILE A 81 57.66 13.55 9.66
C ILE A 81 57.36 12.18 9.05
N PRO A 82 57.64 11.06 9.75
CA PRO A 82 57.21 9.76 9.26
C PRO A 82 55.68 9.75 9.27
N VAL A 83 55.07 9.72 8.09
CA VAL A 83 53.70 9.24 7.95
C VAL A 83 53.77 7.77 8.35
N ALA A 84 53.34 7.50 9.58
CA ALA A 84 53.02 6.15 10.00
C ALA A 84 51.91 5.66 9.08
N VAL A 85 52.29 4.95 8.02
CA VAL A 85 51.47 3.87 7.52
C VAL A 85 51.32 2.95 8.72
N ASP A 86 50.12 2.91 9.27
CA ASP A 86 49.74 1.97 10.32
C ASP A 86 49.77 0.57 9.71
N ILE A 87 50.99 0.03 9.57
CA ILE A 87 51.24 -1.39 9.43
C ILE A 87 50.62 -1.97 10.70
N PRO A 88 49.64 -2.89 10.61
CA PRO A 88 49.05 -3.48 11.80
C PRO A 88 50.17 -4.12 12.59
N GLN A 89 50.62 -3.42 13.64
CA GLN A 89 51.38 -4.05 14.69
C GLN A 89 50.49 -5.20 15.18
N PRO A 90 51.04 -6.38 15.51
CA PRO A 90 50.23 -7.41 16.15
C PRO A 90 49.55 -6.72 17.33
N MET A 91 48.22 -6.62 17.25
CA MET A 91 47.39 -6.04 18.29
C MET A 91 47.94 -6.60 19.59
N ASP A 92 48.40 -5.71 20.47
CA ASP A 92 48.80 -6.07 21.82
C ASP A 92 47.57 -6.76 22.40
N LEU A 93 47.59 -8.10 22.33
CA LEU A 93 46.50 -8.94 22.78
C LEU A 93 46.45 -8.65 24.26
N GLY A 94 45.44 -7.88 24.66
CA GLY A 94 45.16 -7.59 26.06
C GLY A 94 45.26 -8.87 26.89
N PRO A 95 45.56 -8.74 28.19
CA PRO A 95 45.93 -9.87 29.05
C PRO A 95 45.07 -11.10 28.75
N THR A 96 45.73 -12.20 28.40
CA THR A 96 45.01 -13.40 27.98
C THR A 96 44.14 -13.89 29.12
N CYS A 97 42.86 -14.12 28.85
CA CYS A 97 41.88 -14.47 29.87
C CYS A 97 41.31 -15.85 29.64
N ARG A 98 40.94 -16.52 30.73
CA ARG A 98 40.16 -17.78 30.70
C ARG A 98 38.78 -17.59 31.32
N SER A 99 38.55 -16.47 32.01
CA SER A 99 37.27 -16.07 32.56
C SER A 99 37.23 -14.56 32.81
N ASP A 100 36.03 -14.01 32.98
CA ASP A 100 35.82 -12.57 33.27
C ASP A 100 36.52 -12.11 34.55
N ARG A 101 36.77 -13.05 35.48
CA ARG A 101 37.54 -12.76 36.71
C ARG A 101 38.93 -12.21 36.39
N ASP A 102 39.56 -12.69 35.32
CA ASP A 102 40.91 -12.28 34.91
C ASP A 102 40.92 -10.83 34.37
N CYS A 103 39.80 -10.37 33.82
CA CYS A 103 39.63 -9.04 33.21
C CYS A 103 38.99 -8.01 34.15
N SER A 104 38.35 -8.46 35.22
CA SER A 104 37.56 -7.63 36.15
C SER A 104 38.35 -6.50 36.81
N ALA A 105 39.65 -6.67 37.05
CA ALA A 105 40.52 -5.65 37.64
C ALA A 105 40.69 -4.41 36.73
N ALA A 106 40.52 -4.58 35.42
CA ALA A 106 40.57 -3.51 34.43
C ALA A 106 39.18 -3.00 34.01
N GLY A 107 38.10 -3.54 34.59
CA GLY A 107 36.72 -3.22 34.19
C GLY A 107 36.35 -3.77 32.80
N LEU A 108 36.97 -4.87 32.37
CA LEU A 108 36.78 -5.52 31.07
C LEU A 108 36.15 -6.92 31.22
N VAL A 109 35.69 -7.50 30.12
CA VAL A 109 35.07 -8.83 30.02
C VAL A 109 35.94 -9.75 29.15
N CYS A 110 35.94 -11.05 29.40
CA CYS A 110 36.76 -11.99 28.65
C CYS A 110 36.04 -12.48 27.38
N ASP A 111 36.60 -12.19 26.20
CA ASP A 111 36.19 -12.85 24.98
C ASP A 111 36.78 -14.26 24.95
N LEU A 112 36.01 -15.25 25.41
CA LEU A 112 36.43 -16.66 25.47
C LEU A 112 36.80 -17.24 24.10
N ALA A 113 36.29 -16.69 22.99
CA ALA A 113 36.63 -17.15 21.65
C ALA A 113 38.02 -16.68 21.22
N ARG A 114 38.45 -15.52 21.72
CA ARG A 114 39.77 -14.92 21.42
C ARG A 114 40.77 -15.03 22.58
N GLY A 115 40.31 -15.45 23.75
CA GLY A 115 41.09 -15.51 24.98
C GLY A 115 41.64 -14.15 25.41
N ALA A 116 40.94 -13.05 25.14
CA ALA A 116 41.42 -11.69 25.35
C ALA A 116 40.41 -10.83 26.12
N CYS A 117 40.91 -9.95 26.99
CA CYS A 117 40.07 -8.96 27.69
C CYS A 117 39.62 -7.85 26.74
N VAL A 118 38.32 -7.60 26.68
CA VAL A 118 37.67 -6.63 25.80
C VAL A 118 36.66 -5.80 26.58
N GLU A 119 36.24 -4.65 26.04
CA GLU A 119 35.28 -3.77 26.73
C GLU A 119 33.90 -4.42 26.84
N CYS A 120 33.52 -5.22 25.83
CA CYS A 120 32.26 -5.93 25.81
C CYS A 120 32.33 -7.15 24.89
N VAL A 121 31.52 -8.16 25.18
CA VAL A 121 31.17 -9.26 24.26
C VAL A 121 29.68 -9.17 23.89
N ARG A 122 28.87 -8.55 24.76
CA ARG A 122 27.45 -8.26 24.59
C ARG A 122 27.17 -6.82 25.01
N THR A 123 26.06 -6.26 24.56
CA THR A 123 25.64 -4.89 24.91
C THR A 123 25.50 -4.67 26.42
N ASP A 124 25.11 -5.71 27.16
CA ASP A 124 24.96 -5.64 28.63
C ASP A 124 26.28 -5.46 29.38
N ASP A 125 27.42 -5.71 28.72
CA ASP A 125 28.75 -5.52 29.31
C ASP A 125 29.15 -4.03 29.34
N CYS A 126 28.45 -3.18 28.59
CA CYS A 126 28.72 -1.74 28.54
C CYS A 126 28.12 -1.00 29.74
N LEU A 127 29.00 -0.36 30.52
CA LEU A 127 28.63 0.29 31.79
C LEU A 127 27.86 1.62 31.62
N VAL A 128 27.90 2.24 30.43
CA VAL A 128 27.20 3.50 30.15
C VAL A 128 25.88 3.24 29.43
N THR A 129 24.80 3.78 29.98
CA THR A 129 23.45 3.69 29.41
C THR A 129 23.42 4.25 27.98
N GLY A 130 22.87 3.46 27.06
CA GLY A 130 22.78 3.82 25.64
C GLY A 130 23.99 3.42 24.81
N GLN A 131 24.99 2.73 25.37
CA GLN A 131 26.05 2.11 24.56
C GLN A 131 25.64 0.73 24.04
N SER A 132 26.12 0.37 22.85
CA SER A 132 26.00 -0.97 22.27
C SER A 132 27.38 -1.57 22.03
N CYS A 133 27.47 -2.90 22.13
CA CYS A 133 28.73 -3.58 21.88
C CYS A 133 28.93 -3.78 20.38
N VAL A 134 29.94 -3.11 19.82
CA VAL A 134 30.29 -3.24 18.40
C VAL A 134 31.77 -3.56 18.29
N ALA A 135 32.08 -4.72 17.70
CA ALA A 135 33.45 -5.19 17.52
C ALA A 135 34.28 -5.18 18.82
N ASN A 136 33.71 -5.71 19.90
CA ASN A 136 34.34 -5.82 21.21
C ASN A 136 34.67 -4.47 21.90
N ARG A 137 34.01 -3.38 21.47
CA ARG A 137 34.05 -2.04 22.08
C ARG A 137 32.67 -1.49 22.37
N CYS A 138 32.56 -0.74 23.45
CA CYS A 138 31.33 -0.04 23.81
C CYS A 138 31.23 1.28 23.07
N VAL A 139 30.37 1.34 22.06
CA VAL A 139 30.12 2.55 21.28
C VAL A 139 28.78 3.16 21.71
N ALA A 140 28.65 4.49 21.69
CA ALA A 140 27.35 5.12 21.92
C ALA A 140 26.37 4.65 20.83
N GLY A 141 25.33 3.94 21.24
CA GLY A 141 24.25 3.51 20.37
C GLY A 141 23.43 4.73 19.94
N PHE A 142 23.10 4.78 18.66
CA PHE A 142 21.88 5.49 18.25
C PHE A 142 20.71 4.82 18.98
N ASP A 143 19.99 5.61 19.75
CA ASP A 143 18.94 5.22 20.69
C ASP A 143 18.02 4.11 20.16
N SER A 144 18.33 2.87 20.54
CA SER A 144 17.43 1.73 20.51
C SER A 144 16.94 1.53 21.94
N GLY A 145 15.96 2.35 22.34
CA GLY A 145 15.40 2.38 23.68
C GLY A 145 15.10 0.98 24.20
N THR A 146 15.73 0.63 25.33
CA THR A 146 15.34 -0.53 26.13
C THR A 146 14.43 -0.08 27.27
N PRO A 147 13.32 -0.80 27.54
CA PRO A 147 12.33 -0.39 28.52
C PRO A 147 12.78 -0.77 29.93
N THR A 148 12.62 0.16 30.87
CA THR A 148 12.57 -0.18 32.29
C THR A 148 11.12 -0.47 32.66
N ASP A 149 10.74 -1.74 32.79
CA ASP A 149 9.68 -2.10 33.73
C ASP A 149 10.00 -3.39 34.50
N ARG A 150 9.89 -3.25 35.82
CA ARG A 150 10.14 -4.22 36.85
C ARG A 150 8.79 -4.85 37.21
N GLY A 151 8.22 -5.63 36.29
CA GLY A 151 7.01 -6.42 36.50
C GLY A 151 7.32 -7.91 36.55
N MET A 152 7.09 -8.55 37.71
CA MET A 152 7.30 -9.98 37.92
C MET A 152 6.31 -10.81 37.06
N PRO A 153 6.77 -11.77 36.23
CA PRO A 153 5.87 -12.61 35.44
C PRO A 153 5.44 -13.84 36.24
N THR A 154 4.14 -13.97 36.51
CA THR A 154 3.50 -15.25 36.78
C THR A 154 2.76 -15.73 35.54
N ASP A 155 3.50 -16.24 34.55
CA ASP A 155 3.11 -17.42 33.76
C ASP A 155 4.29 -17.88 32.90
N ARG A 156 4.46 -19.19 32.79
CA ARG A 156 5.57 -19.89 32.16
C ARG A 156 5.17 -20.25 30.72
N GLY A 157 5.10 -19.23 29.86
CA GLY A 157 4.95 -19.38 28.41
C GLY A 157 6.03 -18.57 27.69
N THR A 158 6.82 -19.21 26.83
CA THR A 158 7.81 -18.57 25.97
C THR A 158 7.15 -17.50 25.09
N PRO A 159 7.53 -16.22 25.16
CA PRO A 159 7.02 -15.21 24.26
C PRO A 159 7.66 -15.41 22.88
N THR A 160 6.88 -15.89 21.93
CA THR A 160 7.21 -15.73 20.50
C THR A 160 7.05 -14.26 20.16
N ASP A 161 8.19 -13.60 19.94
CA ASP A 161 8.30 -12.26 19.38
C ASP A 161 7.74 -12.26 17.94
N THR A 162 6.44 -11.97 17.81
CA THR A 162 5.86 -11.57 16.54
C THR A 162 6.18 -10.10 16.35
N GLY A 163 7.30 -9.81 15.67
CA GLY A 163 7.84 -8.47 15.42
C GLY A 163 6.86 -7.51 14.73
N LEU A 164 5.89 -7.01 15.48
CA LEU A 164 5.12 -5.82 15.18
C LEU A 164 5.58 -4.73 16.15
N PRO A 165 6.00 -3.55 15.67
CA PRO A 165 6.33 -2.43 16.54
C PRO A 165 5.05 -1.98 17.25
N ARG A 166 4.91 -2.35 18.53
CA ARG A 166 3.79 -1.93 19.39
C ARG A 166 3.94 -0.51 19.96
N ASP A 167 4.95 0.24 19.50
CA ASP A 167 5.29 1.56 20.04
C ASP A 167 5.00 2.74 19.09
N ALA A 168 4.31 2.50 17.97
CA ALA A 168 3.58 3.58 17.32
C ALA A 168 2.45 3.99 18.28
N GLY A 169 2.51 5.20 18.84
CA GLY A 169 1.38 5.77 19.60
C GLY A 169 0.06 5.55 18.86
N PRO A 170 -1.09 5.50 19.57
CA PRO A 170 -2.35 5.09 18.97
C PRO A 170 -2.58 5.93 17.72
N GLY A 171 -2.74 5.26 16.57
CA GLY A 171 -2.97 5.94 15.30
C GLY A 171 -4.14 6.92 15.40
N ALA A 172 -4.36 7.73 14.37
CA ALA A 172 -5.41 8.73 14.34
C ALA A 172 -6.76 8.20 14.83
N THR A 173 -7.41 8.92 15.75
CA THR A 173 -8.78 8.61 16.16
C THR A 173 -9.72 8.73 14.97
N LEU A 174 -10.45 7.67 14.64
CA LEU A 174 -11.47 7.70 13.59
C LEU A 174 -12.67 8.55 14.02
N LEU A 175 -13.31 9.24 13.08
CA LEU A 175 -14.54 9.98 13.36
C LEU A 175 -15.68 9.00 13.65
N THR A 176 -16.31 9.16 14.81
CA THR A 176 -17.49 8.40 15.26
C THR A 176 -18.69 9.34 15.44
N GLY A 177 -19.84 8.81 15.87
CA GLY A 177 -21.07 9.59 16.01
C GLY A 177 -21.84 9.75 14.69
N LEU A 178 -21.47 9.02 13.65
CA LEU A 178 -22.10 9.03 12.31
C LEU A 178 -23.30 8.07 12.23
N GLY A 179 -23.72 7.51 13.37
CA GLY A 179 -24.80 6.53 13.49
C GLY A 179 -24.36 5.08 13.31
N GLY A 180 -25.33 4.17 13.48
CA GLY A 180 -25.13 2.72 13.43
C GLY A 180 -24.36 2.13 14.62
N PRO A 181 -24.10 0.81 14.62
CA PRO A 181 -23.59 0.09 15.78
C PRO A 181 -22.23 0.55 16.29
N ASN A 182 -21.33 0.95 15.38
CA ASN A 182 -19.97 1.40 15.69
C ASN A 182 -19.78 2.91 15.52
N GLY A 183 -20.84 3.65 15.21
CA GLY A 183 -20.76 5.09 14.98
C GLY A 183 -20.13 5.53 13.65
N PHE A 184 -19.98 4.62 12.67
CA PHE A 184 -19.39 4.90 11.35
C PHE A 184 -20.41 5.06 10.21
N GLY A 185 -21.69 4.94 10.51
CA GLY A 185 -22.77 5.04 9.53
C GLY A 185 -23.92 4.07 9.84
N PRO A 186 -25.15 4.37 9.41
CA PRO A 186 -26.28 3.46 9.57
C PRO A 186 -26.05 2.17 8.78
N LEU A 187 -26.65 1.05 9.22
CA LEU A 187 -26.49 -0.25 8.57
C LEU A 187 -26.92 -0.26 7.09
N THR A 188 -27.85 0.61 6.70
CA THR A 188 -28.25 0.78 5.30
C THR A 188 -27.12 1.30 4.41
N ASN A 189 -26.11 1.93 5.00
CA ASN A 189 -24.93 2.47 4.31
C ASN A 189 -23.67 1.65 4.66
N CYS A 190 -23.85 0.43 5.14
CA CYS A 190 -22.76 -0.51 5.31
C CYS A 190 -22.80 -1.54 4.18
N MET A 191 -21.62 -1.92 3.71
CA MET A 191 -21.45 -3.00 2.76
C MET A 191 -21.71 -4.34 3.46
N VAL A 192 -22.36 -5.26 2.74
CA VAL A 192 -22.37 -6.68 3.14
C VAL A 192 -20.96 -7.24 2.94
N GLY A 193 -20.56 -8.20 3.77
CA GLY A 193 -19.25 -8.86 3.67
C GLY A 193 -18.94 -9.33 2.25
N SER A 194 -17.80 -8.88 1.71
CA SER A 194 -17.30 -9.17 0.37
C SER A 194 -15.77 -9.19 0.33
N ASP A 195 -15.17 -9.73 -0.73
CA ASP A 195 -13.75 -9.50 -1.06
C ASP A 195 -13.60 -8.31 -2.03
N ASP A 196 -14.13 -8.42 -3.24
CA ASP A 196 -13.85 -7.47 -4.33
C ASP A 196 -15.06 -6.60 -4.66
N GLY A 197 -16.13 -6.74 -3.87
CA GLY A 197 -17.38 -6.03 -4.05
C GLY A 197 -17.24 -4.53 -3.85
N SER A 198 -18.13 -3.79 -4.51
CA SER A 198 -18.42 -2.40 -4.18
C SER A 198 -19.80 -2.30 -3.54
N TYR A 199 -20.07 -1.22 -2.81
CA TYR A 199 -21.39 -0.99 -2.23
C TYR A 199 -22.46 -1.03 -3.33
N SER A 200 -23.46 -1.88 -3.17
CA SER A 200 -24.47 -2.17 -4.20
C SER A 200 -25.90 -1.83 -3.74
N GLY A 201 -26.03 -1.09 -2.64
CA GLY A 201 -27.29 -0.74 -2.00
C GLY A 201 -27.47 -1.39 -0.63
N PRO A 202 -28.51 -0.98 0.14
CA PRO A 202 -28.72 -1.48 1.49
C PRO A 202 -28.94 -2.99 1.52
N GLY A 203 -28.06 -3.71 2.22
CA GLY A 203 -28.15 -5.16 2.38
C GLY A 203 -27.94 -5.99 1.11
N SER A 204 -27.46 -5.39 0.02
CA SER A 204 -27.17 -6.09 -1.23
C SER A 204 -25.73 -6.61 -1.24
N ASP A 205 -25.56 -7.86 -1.66
CA ASP A 205 -24.29 -8.57 -1.85
C ASP A 205 -23.93 -8.81 -3.32
N SER A 206 -24.64 -8.16 -4.25
CA SER A 206 -24.54 -8.43 -5.70
C SER A 206 -23.14 -8.23 -6.30
N GLY A 207 -22.22 -7.58 -5.59
CA GLY A 207 -20.88 -7.21 -6.06
C GLY A 207 -20.88 -6.12 -7.14
N VAL A 208 -22.02 -5.86 -7.79
CA VAL A 208 -22.18 -4.82 -8.81
C VAL A 208 -22.27 -3.46 -8.14
N GLY A 209 -21.21 -2.67 -8.25
CA GLY A 209 -21.12 -1.36 -7.61
C GLY A 209 -22.24 -0.40 -8.02
N GLY A 210 -22.98 0.09 -7.02
CA GLY A 210 -23.98 1.13 -7.16
C GLY A 210 -23.39 2.52 -6.92
N ALA A 211 -23.78 3.48 -7.75
CA ALA A 211 -23.39 4.88 -7.58
C ALA A 211 -24.00 5.44 -6.29
N ILE A 212 -23.16 6.05 -5.45
CA ILE A 212 -23.55 6.78 -4.24
C ILE A 212 -23.67 8.26 -4.62
N PRO A 213 -24.88 8.84 -4.66
CA PRO A 213 -25.06 10.24 -4.99
C PRO A 213 -24.45 11.15 -3.91
N LEU A 214 -23.68 12.15 -4.34
CA LEU A 214 -23.21 13.21 -3.47
C LEU A 214 -24.35 14.24 -3.34
N GLY A 215 -24.73 14.56 -2.10
CA GLY A 215 -25.84 15.47 -1.81
C GLY A 215 -25.61 16.91 -2.28
N SER A 216 -26.62 17.76 -2.11
CA SER A 216 -26.61 19.15 -2.62
C SER A 216 -25.44 20.02 -2.14
N GLY A 217 -24.84 19.72 -0.99
CA GLY A 217 -23.68 20.49 -0.53
C GLY A 217 -22.36 20.19 -1.26
N PHE A 218 -22.34 19.20 -2.17
CA PHE A 218 -21.28 19.00 -3.15
C PHE A 218 -21.53 19.77 -4.47
N GLY A 219 -22.60 20.57 -4.55
CA GLY A 219 -22.95 21.34 -5.74
C GLY A 219 -23.18 20.44 -6.95
N ALA A 220 -22.48 20.72 -8.05
CA ALA A 220 -22.54 19.90 -9.27
C ALA A 220 -21.65 18.64 -9.22
N GLY A 221 -21.03 18.36 -8.07
CA GLY A 221 -20.13 17.22 -7.87
C GLY A 221 -18.65 17.62 -7.82
N LEU A 222 -17.82 16.62 -7.53
CA LEU A 222 -16.37 16.74 -7.36
C LEU A 222 -15.66 16.78 -8.71
N LEU A 223 -14.66 17.66 -8.84
CA LEU A 223 -13.90 17.84 -10.07
C LEU A 223 -12.66 16.95 -10.06
N MET A 224 -12.61 15.95 -10.94
CA MET A 224 -11.44 15.11 -11.17
C MET A 224 -11.19 14.94 -12.67
N ARG A 225 -9.93 15.12 -13.11
CA ARG A 225 -9.54 14.99 -14.53
C ARG A 225 -10.39 15.89 -15.46
N GLY A 226 -10.72 17.10 -14.99
CA GLY A 226 -11.57 18.05 -15.70
C GLY A 226 -13.06 17.66 -15.79
N LEU A 227 -13.48 16.53 -15.22
CA LEU A 227 -14.86 16.06 -15.22
C LEU A 227 -15.50 16.24 -13.83
N ARG A 228 -16.78 16.60 -13.82
CA ARG A 228 -17.58 16.71 -12.58
C ARG A 228 -18.31 15.41 -12.31
N TYR A 229 -18.15 14.89 -11.11
CA TYR A 229 -18.77 13.65 -10.66
C TYR A 229 -19.78 13.94 -9.54
N PRO A 230 -21.09 13.83 -9.81
CA PRO A 230 -22.13 14.00 -8.79
C PRO A 230 -22.32 12.76 -7.92
N SER A 231 -21.55 11.69 -8.17
CA SER A 231 -21.62 10.44 -7.44
C SER A 231 -20.25 9.77 -7.41
N ILE A 232 -20.09 8.85 -6.45
CA ILE A 232 -18.88 8.05 -6.22
C ILE A 232 -19.25 6.58 -6.05
N TYR A 233 -18.26 5.71 -6.10
CA TYR A 233 -18.42 4.29 -5.79
C TYR A 233 -17.48 3.94 -4.64
N LEU A 234 -17.99 3.21 -3.64
CA LEU A 234 -17.21 2.77 -2.48
C LEU A 234 -16.85 1.30 -2.66
N ASN A 235 -15.56 1.00 -2.59
CA ASN A 235 -15.04 -0.33 -2.85
C ASN A 235 -14.49 -0.99 -1.56
N ASN A 236 -14.70 -2.29 -1.41
CA ASN A 236 -14.25 -3.04 -0.24
C ASN A 236 -12.73 -3.00 -0.08
N ASN A 237 -11.99 -3.05 -1.19
CA ASN A 237 -10.52 -2.98 -1.27
C ASN A 237 -9.97 -1.57 -1.00
N GLY A 238 -10.65 -0.78 -0.15
CA GLY A 238 -10.10 0.44 0.46
C GLY A 238 -9.91 1.63 -0.46
N ASN A 239 -10.81 1.79 -1.44
CA ASN A 239 -10.82 2.92 -2.35
C ASN A 239 -12.22 3.48 -2.64
N VAL A 240 -12.24 4.74 -3.08
CA VAL A 240 -13.40 5.45 -3.61
C VAL A 240 -13.11 5.84 -5.05
N SER A 241 -13.95 5.40 -5.99
CA SER A 241 -13.75 5.62 -7.42
C SER A 241 -14.83 6.51 -8.03
N PHE A 242 -14.52 7.08 -9.19
CA PHE A 242 -15.34 8.05 -9.90
C PHE A 242 -15.76 7.55 -11.28
N GLY A 243 -17.04 7.69 -11.63
CA GLY A 243 -17.59 7.27 -12.93
C GLY A 243 -17.94 5.79 -13.04
N GLY A 244 -17.27 4.91 -12.29
CA GLY A 244 -17.60 3.49 -12.17
C GLY A 244 -16.88 2.80 -11.02
N PRO A 245 -17.30 1.58 -10.62
CA PRO A 245 -16.60 0.79 -9.62
C PRO A 245 -15.26 0.26 -10.15
N VAL A 246 -14.30 0.05 -9.24
CA VAL A 246 -13.04 -0.66 -9.51
C VAL A 246 -13.19 -2.09 -9.01
N THR A 247 -12.74 -3.09 -9.78
CA THR A 247 -12.85 -4.51 -9.43
C THR A 247 -11.49 -5.17 -9.17
N THR A 248 -10.39 -4.45 -9.41
CA THR A 248 -9.04 -4.98 -9.21
C THR A 248 -8.67 -4.95 -7.72
N TYR A 249 -8.23 -6.09 -7.19
CA TYR A 249 -7.85 -6.27 -5.79
C TYR A 249 -6.36 -6.00 -5.52
N SER A 250 -5.49 -6.49 -6.39
CA SER A 250 -4.05 -6.21 -6.33
C SER A 250 -3.78 -4.78 -6.78
N PRO A 251 -3.20 -3.92 -5.93
CA PRO A 251 -3.01 -2.52 -6.29
C PRO A 251 -1.95 -2.35 -7.38
N ASN A 252 -2.20 -1.39 -8.28
CA ASN A 252 -1.23 -0.89 -9.25
C ASN A 252 -0.62 0.45 -8.77
N PRO A 253 0.62 0.76 -9.15
CA PRO A 253 1.25 2.06 -8.84
C PRO A 253 0.48 3.22 -9.45
N PHE A 254 0.46 4.33 -8.71
CA PHE A 254 0.01 5.62 -9.26
C PHE A 254 1.20 6.35 -9.93
N PRO A 255 0.96 7.09 -11.03
CA PRO A 255 -0.31 7.18 -11.74
C PRO A 255 -0.64 5.87 -12.47
N ARG A 256 -1.90 5.42 -12.44
CA ARG A 256 -2.25 4.13 -13.04
C ARG A 256 -2.34 4.22 -14.55
N MET A 257 -1.66 3.31 -15.23
CA MET A 257 -1.86 3.00 -16.65
C MET A 257 -3.31 2.55 -16.87
N ALA A 258 -4.02 3.19 -17.80
CA ALA A 258 -5.39 2.89 -18.13
C ALA A 258 -5.47 1.57 -18.93
N THR A 259 -5.51 0.43 -18.24
CA THR A 259 -6.03 -0.81 -18.84
C THR A 259 -7.50 -0.96 -18.46
N GLY A 260 -8.40 -0.46 -19.32
CA GLY A 260 -9.86 -0.47 -19.09
C GLY A 260 -10.45 0.92 -18.93
N THR A 261 -11.57 1.08 -18.21
CA THR A 261 -12.20 2.39 -17.94
C THR A 261 -11.46 3.07 -16.77
N PRO A 262 -10.60 4.08 -17.00
CA PRO A 262 -9.81 4.69 -15.93
C PRO A 262 -10.71 5.61 -15.10
N ALA A 263 -11.26 5.05 -14.04
CA ALA A 263 -11.94 5.80 -13.00
C ALA A 263 -10.88 6.50 -12.14
N PRO A 264 -10.92 7.84 -11.97
CA PRO A 264 -10.18 8.50 -10.90
C PRO A 264 -10.43 7.78 -9.56
N LEU A 265 -9.45 7.84 -8.66
CA LEU A 265 -9.42 7.04 -7.43
C LEU A 265 -8.92 7.87 -6.26
N ILE A 266 -9.59 7.78 -5.12
CA ILE A 266 -9.10 8.20 -3.81
C ILE A 266 -8.94 6.93 -2.98
N ALA A 267 -7.72 6.57 -2.67
CA ALA A 267 -7.38 5.34 -1.97
C ALA A 267 -6.70 5.66 -0.63
N PRO A 268 -7.43 5.69 0.51
CA PRO A 268 -6.76 5.67 1.80
C PRO A 268 -5.90 4.42 1.95
N TRP A 269 -6.33 3.28 1.42
CA TRP A 269 -5.60 2.03 1.49
C TRP A 269 -6.09 1.06 0.42
N TRP A 270 -5.53 1.09 -0.79
CA TRP A 270 -5.90 0.12 -1.80
C TRP A 270 -5.11 -1.17 -1.64
N GLY A 271 -5.80 -2.22 -1.18
CA GLY A 271 -5.27 -3.56 -1.02
C GLY A 271 -6.40 -4.59 -0.93
N ASP A 272 -6.03 -5.86 -0.92
CA ASP A 272 -6.93 -7.01 -1.02
C ASP A 272 -7.65 -7.30 0.33
N VAL A 273 -8.66 -6.48 0.62
CA VAL A 273 -9.46 -6.52 1.85
C VAL A 273 -10.47 -7.65 1.75
N ASP A 274 -10.66 -8.41 2.82
CA ASP A 274 -11.71 -9.44 2.86
C ASP A 274 -12.56 -9.31 4.12
N THR A 275 -13.82 -8.92 3.92
CA THR A 275 -14.77 -8.72 5.02
C THR A 275 -15.70 -9.91 5.27
N ARG A 276 -15.46 -11.04 4.57
CA ARG A 276 -16.23 -12.29 4.74
C ARG A 276 -15.76 -13.13 5.93
N GLY A 277 -14.58 -12.83 6.50
CA GLY A 277 -14.03 -13.48 7.71
C GLY A 277 -14.89 -13.34 9.00
N GLY A 278 -16.05 -12.69 8.90
CA GLY A 278 -17.03 -12.56 9.99
C GLY A 278 -16.76 -11.37 10.91
N GLY A 279 -17.58 -11.22 11.94
CA GLY A 279 -17.49 -10.14 12.93
C GLY A 279 -18.37 -8.92 12.63
N GLN A 280 -18.98 -8.83 11.45
CA GLN A 280 -19.90 -7.76 11.11
C GLN A 280 -21.20 -7.81 11.95
N PRO A 281 -21.81 -6.66 12.30
CA PRO A 281 -21.33 -5.30 12.05
C PRO A 281 -20.43 -4.77 13.18
N ALA A 282 -19.98 -5.59 14.13
CA ALA A 282 -19.15 -5.13 15.24
C ALA A 282 -17.69 -4.85 14.83
N ARG A 283 -17.17 -5.56 13.83
CA ARG A 283 -15.83 -5.39 13.24
C ARG A 283 -15.82 -5.94 11.80
N ASN A 284 -14.69 -5.77 11.10
CA ASN A 284 -14.47 -6.30 9.75
C ASN A 284 -15.52 -5.83 8.73
N HIS A 285 -15.83 -4.53 8.73
CA HIS A 285 -16.89 -3.97 7.90
C HIS A 285 -16.52 -2.62 7.29
N VAL A 286 -17.26 -2.24 6.25
CA VAL A 286 -17.12 -0.96 5.56
C VAL A 286 -18.44 -0.22 5.62
N CYS A 287 -18.44 0.99 6.16
CA CYS A 287 -19.63 1.84 6.29
C CYS A 287 -19.35 3.27 5.87
N PHE A 288 -20.38 3.99 5.44
CA PHE A 288 -20.25 5.39 5.04
C PHE A 288 -21.44 6.27 5.44
N VAL A 289 -21.22 7.58 5.39
CA VAL A 289 -22.27 8.61 5.44
C VAL A 289 -22.04 9.67 4.38
N VAL A 290 -23.14 10.15 3.82
CA VAL A 290 -23.18 11.36 2.98
C VAL A 290 -23.88 12.44 3.80
N GLU A 291 -23.11 13.37 4.33
CA GLU A 291 -23.62 14.55 5.02
C GLU A 291 -23.64 15.75 4.06
N PRO A 292 -24.36 16.84 4.39
CA PRO A 292 -24.39 18.03 3.53
C PRO A 292 -22.99 18.58 3.24
N THR A 293 -22.08 18.56 4.21
CA THR A 293 -20.76 19.21 4.09
C THR A 293 -19.61 18.23 3.93
N ARG A 294 -19.84 16.91 3.91
CA ARG A 294 -18.78 15.92 3.73
C ARG A 294 -19.32 14.53 3.43
N PHE A 295 -18.46 13.72 2.84
CA PHE A 295 -18.61 12.28 2.74
C PHE A 295 -17.58 11.63 3.66
N VAL A 296 -17.98 10.60 4.39
CA VAL A 296 -17.07 9.83 5.25
C VAL A 296 -17.27 8.35 4.97
N ALA A 297 -16.20 7.62 4.68
CA ALA A 297 -16.23 6.16 4.59
C ALA A 297 -15.15 5.56 5.49
N THR A 298 -15.48 4.48 6.18
CA THR A 298 -14.64 3.82 7.18
C THR A 298 -14.53 2.34 6.88
N TRP A 299 -13.31 1.85 6.79
CA TRP A 299 -12.97 0.42 6.82
C TRP A 299 -12.52 0.12 8.24
N TYR A 300 -13.40 -0.47 9.03
CA TYR A 300 -13.17 -0.67 10.45
C TYR A 300 -12.85 -2.13 10.75
N GLN A 301 -11.65 -2.33 11.31
CA GLN A 301 -11.07 -3.62 11.68
C GLN A 301 -11.14 -4.66 10.55
N VAL A 302 -10.82 -4.22 9.33
CA VAL A 302 -10.89 -5.06 8.14
C VAL A 302 -9.71 -6.02 8.06
N GLY A 303 -10.02 -7.27 7.75
CA GLY A 303 -9.04 -8.31 7.44
C GLY A 303 -8.54 -8.22 6.00
N PHE A 304 -7.83 -9.26 5.58
CA PHE A 304 -7.25 -9.41 4.25
C PHE A 304 -7.60 -10.78 3.68
N TYR A 305 -7.56 -10.90 2.36
CA TYR A 305 -7.86 -12.17 1.68
C TYR A 305 -6.83 -13.25 2.06
N THR A 306 -7.20 -14.52 2.27
CA THR A 306 -8.58 -15.08 2.18
C THR A 306 -9.25 -15.17 3.55
N MET A 307 -10.30 -14.38 3.78
CA MET A 307 -11.13 -14.39 5.00
C MET A 307 -10.31 -14.31 6.31
N ASN A 308 -9.15 -13.66 6.28
CA ASN A 308 -8.21 -13.68 7.37
C ASN A 308 -8.29 -12.38 8.19
N ASP A 309 -8.60 -12.51 9.47
CA ASP A 309 -8.72 -11.40 10.42
C ASP A 309 -7.68 -11.45 11.56
N THR A 310 -6.63 -12.28 11.41
CA THR A 310 -5.53 -12.40 12.40
C THR A 310 -4.74 -11.10 12.58
N ARG A 311 -4.73 -10.27 11.53
CA ARG A 311 -4.29 -8.87 11.54
C ARG A 311 -5.40 -8.03 10.95
N GLN A 312 -5.54 -6.80 11.43
CA GLN A 312 -6.62 -5.94 10.98
C GLN A 312 -6.16 -4.50 10.79
N ASN A 313 -6.70 -3.86 9.76
CA ASN A 313 -6.49 -2.44 9.52
C ASN A 313 -7.75 -1.65 9.85
N SER A 314 -7.60 -0.39 10.24
CA SER A 314 -8.72 0.50 10.53
C SER A 314 -8.40 1.90 10.05
N PHE A 315 -9.07 2.31 8.97
CA PHE A 315 -8.80 3.56 8.28
C PHE A 315 -10.08 4.21 7.76
N GLN A 316 -10.03 5.52 7.54
CA GLN A 316 -11.17 6.34 7.16
C GLN A 316 -10.75 7.39 6.14
N VAL A 317 -11.64 7.68 5.20
CA VAL A 317 -11.55 8.82 4.28
C VAL A 317 -12.66 9.80 4.57
N ILE A 318 -12.31 11.08 4.63
CA ILE A 318 -13.24 12.20 4.68
C ILE A 318 -13.04 13.05 3.42
N ILE A 319 -14.11 13.35 2.71
CA ILE A 319 -14.09 14.24 1.54
C ILE A 319 -14.98 15.43 1.83
N THR A 320 -14.42 16.64 1.79
CA THR A 320 -15.12 17.89 2.11
C THR A 320 -15.09 18.82 0.89
N PRO A 321 -16.23 19.21 0.31
CA PRO A 321 -16.26 20.12 -0.83
C PRO A 321 -15.79 21.53 -0.42
N VAL A 322 -15.10 22.21 -1.34
CA VAL A 322 -14.55 23.55 -1.14
C VAL A 322 -15.10 24.47 -2.24
N GLY A 323 -15.98 25.39 -1.83
CA GLY A 323 -16.66 26.30 -2.75
C GLY A 323 -17.53 25.58 -3.78
N ALA A 324 -17.84 26.27 -4.88
CA ALA A 324 -18.72 25.75 -5.93
C ALA A 324 -17.95 25.17 -7.15
N ALA A 325 -16.63 25.30 -7.18
CA ALA A 325 -15.81 24.90 -8.32
C ALA A 325 -15.66 23.38 -8.46
N GLY A 326 -16.15 22.58 -7.52
CA GLY A 326 -15.92 21.13 -7.45
C GLY A 326 -14.57 20.76 -6.84
N ASP A 327 -13.85 21.74 -6.30
CA ASP A 327 -12.67 21.55 -5.47
C ASP A 327 -13.07 20.88 -4.14
N PHE A 328 -12.14 20.16 -3.53
CA PHE A 328 -12.40 19.45 -2.28
C PHE A 328 -11.12 19.14 -1.50
N ASP A 329 -11.29 18.93 -0.21
CA ASP A 329 -10.24 18.42 0.68
C ASP A 329 -10.50 16.96 0.99
N VAL A 330 -9.42 16.19 1.09
CA VAL A 330 -9.40 14.80 1.50
C VAL A 330 -8.61 14.69 2.79
N GLU A 331 -9.17 14.04 3.80
CA GLU A 331 -8.46 13.65 5.02
C GLU A 331 -8.50 12.12 5.14
N PHE A 332 -7.33 11.49 5.18
CA PHE A 332 -7.20 10.09 5.58
C PHE A 332 -6.86 10.01 7.06
N ARG A 333 -7.48 9.07 7.76
CA ARG A 333 -7.18 8.73 9.14
C ARG A 333 -6.85 7.26 9.26
N TYR A 334 -5.72 6.93 9.88
CA TYR A 334 -5.26 5.57 10.10
C TYR A 334 -5.14 5.32 11.60
N SER A 335 -6.04 4.48 12.13
CA SER A 335 -6.04 4.12 13.56
C SER A 335 -5.28 2.82 13.85
N ARG A 336 -5.20 1.93 12.86
CA ARG A 336 -4.55 0.62 12.97
C ARG A 336 -4.04 0.18 11.60
N CYS A 337 -2.77 -0.19 11.52
CA CYS A 337 -2.11 -0.73 10.33
C CYS A 337 -1.24 -1.93 10.76
N GLU A 338 -1.66 -3.15 10.43
CA GLU A 338 -1.00 -4.39 10.82
C GLU A 338 -0.68 -5.30 9.65
N TRP A 339 -1.43 -5.21 8.55
CA TRP A 339 -1.20 -5.98 7.33
C TRP A 339 -0.97 -5.04 6.15
N THR A 340 -0.25 -5.50 5.14
CA THR A 340 0.07 -4.79 3.89
C THR A 340 -0.56 -5.41 2.66
N THR A 341 -0.79 -6.73 2.66
CA THR A 341 -1.07 -7.50 1.45
C THR A 341 -1.98 -8.70 1.73
N GLY A 342 -2.93 -9.00 0.83
CA GLY A 342 -3.70 -10.26 0.87
C GLY A 342 -2.99 -11.43 0.19
N ASP A 343 -3.41 -12.66 0.48
CA ASP A 343 -2.76 -13.88 0.00
C ASP A 343 -2.79 -13.98 -1.55
N ALA A 344 -3.87 -13.54 -2.22
CA ALA A 344 -3.96 -13.52 -3.69
C ALA A 344 -3.04 -12.47 -4.34
N SER A 345 -2.59 -11.48 -3.57
CA SER A 345 -1.59 -10.49 -3.97
C SER A 345 -0.15 -10.95 -3.68
N GLY A 346 0.05 -12.26 -3.41
CA GLY A 346 1.35 -12.87 -3.11
C GLY A 346 1.79 -12.72 -1.65
N GLY A 347 0.89 -12.28 -0.77
CA GLY A 347 1.16 -12.18 0.66
C GLY A 347 1.14 -13.53 1.36
N THR A 348 1.62 -13.56 2.61
CA THR A 348 1.41 -14.66 3.55
C THR A 348 1.18 -14.08 4.93
N GLY A 349 0.01 -14.37 5.51
CA GLY A 349 -0.35 -13.84 6.83
C GLY A 349 -0.45 -12.32 6.85
N GLY A 350 -0.74 -11.69 5.71
CA GLY A 350 -0.96 -10.25 5.61
C GLY A 350 0.26 -9.45 5.14
N LEU A 351 1.40 -10.08 4.84
CA LEU A 351 2.68 -9.41 4.54
C LEU A 351 3.42 -10.05 3.35
N GLY A 352 4.36 -9.32 2.74
CA GLY A 352 5.40 -9.89 1.86
C GLY A 352 5.09 -10.01 0.36
N GLY A 353 3.86 -9.76 -0.08
CA GLY A 353 3.50 -9.68 -1.51
C GLY A 353 3.46 -8.23 -2.02
N THR A 354 2.52 -7.90 -2.90
CA THR A 354 2.26 -6.52 -3.34
C THR A 354 1.60 -5.70 -2.21
N PRO A 355 2.28 -4.74 -1.58
CA PRO A 355 1.73 -3.96 -0.46
C PRO A 355 0.65 -2.97 -0.93
N ALA A 356 -0.13 -2.45 0.00
CA ALA A 356 -1.19 -1.49 -0.32
C ALA A 356 -0.67 -0.19 -0.96
N GLN A 357 -1.47 0.38 -1.87
CA GLN A 357 -1.25 1.70 -2.49
C GLN A 357 -2.15 2.75 -1.83
N ALA A 358 -1.59 3.89 -1.39
CA ALA A 358 -2.37 4.97 -0.78
C ALA A 358 -2.14 6.30 -1.50
N GLY A 359 -3.20 7.07 -1.75
CA GLY A 359 -3.11 8.34 -2.48
C GLY A 359 -4.37 8.76 -3.23
N VAL A 360 -4.18 9.68 -4.17
CA VAL A 360 -5.17 10.15 -5.13
C VAL A 360 -4.62 9.98 -6.54
N ASP A 361 -5.37 9.32 -7.41
CA ASP A 361 -5.02 9.07 -8.80
C ASP A 361 -6.11 9.66 -9.70
N PHE A 362 -5.74 10.48 -10.68
CA PHE A 362 -6.74 11.12 -11.55
C PHE A 362 -7.15 10.21 -12.71
N GLY A 363 -6.51 9.06 -12.89
CA GLY A 363 -6.81 8.14 -13.99
C GLY A 363 -6.50 8.73 -15.36
N ASP A 364 -5.51 9.62 -15.44
CA ASP A 364 -5.00 10.22 -16.69
C ASP A 364 -3.54 9.88 -16.97
N GLU A 365 -2.97 8.90 -16.24
CA GLU A 365 -1.57 8.45 -16.35
C GLU A 365 -0.52 9.52 -16.02
N VAL A 366 -0.95 10.72 -15.60
CA VAL A 366 -0.06 11.87 -15.40
C VAL A 366 -0.21 12.42 -13.99
N ASN A 367 -1.43 12.72 -13.57
CA ASN A 367 -1.72 13.38 -12.33
C ASN A 367 -2.03 12.36 -11.23
N SER A 368 -1.22 12.37 -10.19
CA SER A 368 -1.46 11.60 -8.97
C SER A 368 -0.71 12.21 -7.78
N LEU A 369 -1.11 11.81 -6.58
CA LEU A 369 -0.39 12.02 -5.34
C LEU A 369 -0.34 10.70 -4.60
N THR A 370 0.85 10.22 -4.29
CA THR A 370 1.09 8.96 -3.57
C THR A 370 1.57 9.24 -2.16
N LEU A 371 1.03 8.53 -1.16
CA LEU A 371 1.48 8.63 0.23
C LEU A 371 2.80 7.88 0.42
N PRO A 372 3.68 8.33 1.34
CA PRO A 372 4.95 7.66 1.62
C PRO A 372 4.76 6.18 2.01
N GLY A 373 5.64 5.32 1.51
CA GLY A 373 5.63 3.89 1.81
C GLY A 373 4.62 3.06 1.00
N SER A 374 3.75 3.67 0.19
CA SER A 374 2.84 2.95 -0.72
C SER A 374 3.59 1.93 -1.59
N LEU A 375 2.98 0.76 -1.82
CA LEU A 375 3.57 -0.41 -2.49
C LEU A 375 4.86 -0.95 -1.86
N THR A 376 5.13 -0.60 -0.59
CA THR A 376 6.23 -1.17 0.20
C THR A 376 5.72 -1.56 1.58
N ASN A 377 6.48 -2.36 2.33
CA ASN A 377 6.12 -2.69 3.72
C ASN A 377 6.03 -1.45 4.63
N ASN A 378 6.66 -0.33 4.24
CA ASN A 378 6.61 0.93 4.98
C ASN A 378 5.24 1.60 4.92
N VAL A 379 4.27 1.10 4.13
CA VAL A 379 2.88 1.59 4.15
C VAL A 379 2.25 1.44 5.55
N LEU A 380 2.74 0.53 6.39
CA LEU A 380 2.32 0.42 7.78
C LEU A 380 2.64 1.69 8.60
N ASN A 381 3.65 2.46 8.21
CA ASN A 381 4.01 3.70 8.91
C ASN A 381 2.97 4.80 8.74
N LEU A 382 1.98 4.65 7.86
CA LEU A 382 0.91 5.64 7.68
C LEU A 382 0.09 5.87 8.96
N CYS A 383 0.05 4.92 9.90
CA CYS A 383 -0.60 5.11 11.20
C CYS A 383 0.20 5.93 12.21
N SER A 384 1.54 5.98 12.07
CA SER A 384 2.44 6.71 12.98
C SER A 384 2.98 8.01 12.40
N THR A 385 2.93 8.15 11.08
CA THR A 385 3.40 9.33 10.35
C THR A 385 2.22 10.19 9.86
N SER A 386 2.51 11.42 9.46
CA SER A 386 1.52 12.37 8.94
C SER A 386 2.21 13.48 8.14
N ASN A 387 1.45 14.26 7.38
CA ASN A 387 1.93 15.52 6.80
C ASN A 387 1.56 16.75 7.66
N GLY A 388 1.23 16.55 8.93
CA GLY A 388 0.84 17.59 9.87
C GLY A 388 1.28 17.25 11.30
N SER A 389 0.54 17.76 12.29
CA SER A 389 0.85 17.56 13.71
C SER A 389 0.15 16.37 14.37
N THR A 390 -0.75 15.69 13.65
CA THR A 390 -1.53 14.57 14.20
C THR A 390 -1.11 13.26 13.52
N PRO A 391 -0.40 12.37 14.23
CA PRO A 391 -0.02 11.05 13.71
C PRO A 391 -1.22 10.30 13.12
N GLY A 392 -1.00 9.63 11.99
CA GLY A 392 -2.05 8.89 11.30
C GLY A 392 -3.05 9.75 10.52
N VAL A 393 -2.91 11.09 10.51
CA VAL A 393 -3.78 11.98 9.74
C VAL A 393 -3.06 12.55 8.55
N TRP A 394 -3.61 12.33 7.36
CA TRP A 394 -3.06 12.85 6.10
C TRP A 394 -4.06 13.76 5.42
N ARG A 395 -3.66 14.99 5.13
CA ARG A 395 -4.52 16.00 4.49
C ARG A 395 -4.06 16.30 3.08
N ILE A 396 -4.98 16.24 2.14
CA ILE A 396 -4.73 16.46 0.72
C ILE A 396 -5.74 17.47 0.21
N GLN A 397 -5.27 18.49 -0.50
CA GLN A 397 -6.11 19.43 -1.21
C GLN A 397 -6.21 19.00 -2.66
N VAL A 398 -7.43 18.86 -3.17
CA VAL A 398 -7.70 18.72 -4.59
C VAL A 398 -8.26 20.03 -5.11
N ARG A 399 -7.50 20.67 -6.01
CA ARG A 399 -7.83 21.99 -6.59
C ARG A 399 -7.64 21.94 -8.08
N SER A 400 -8.63 22.40 -8.83
CA SER A 400 -8.56 22.52 -10.30
C SER A 400 -8.10 21.23 -10.98
N GLY A 401 -8.47 20.06 -10.43
CA GLY A 401 -8.08 18.76 -10.99
C GLY A 401 -6.66 18.29 -10.68
N ALA A 402 -5.98 18.86 -9.69
CA ALA A 402 -4.68 18.39 -9.19
C ALA A 402 -4.70 18.18 -7.67
N ALA A 403 -3.94 17.20 -7.18
CA ALA A 403 -3.80 16.89 -5.76
C ALA A 403 -2.46 17.37 -5.21
N ARG A 404 -2.46 17.90 -3.99
CA ARG A 404 -1.26 18.30 -3.25
C ARG A 404 -1.45 18.08 -1.75
N PHE A 405 -0.38 17.89 -1.00
CA PHE A 405 -0.48 17.86 0.46
C PHE A 405 -1.04 19.19 0.98
N GLY A 406 -2.01 19.09 1.87
CA GLY A 406 -2.50 20.23 2.65
C GLY A 406 -1.48 20.62 3.72
N SER A 407 -1.41 21.92 4.00
CA SER A 407 -0.68 22.51 5.13
C SER A 407 -1.52 22.57 6.39
#